data_AF-A0A2M8CKM2-F1
#
_entry.id   AF-A0A2M8CKM2-F1
#
_cell.length_a   1.000
_cell.length_b   1.000
_cell.length_c   1.000
_cell.angle_alpha   90.00
_cell.angle_beta   90.00
_cell.angle_gamma   90.00
#
_symmetry.space_group_name_H-M   'P 1'
#
loop_
_entity.id
_entity.type
_entity.pdbx_description
1 polymer ?
#
loop_
_entity_poly.entity_id
_entity_poly.type
_entity_poly.pdbx_seq_one_letter_code
_entity_poly.pdbx_strand_id
1 'polypeptide(L)'
;MKVSLIFILLLFFFSASQCKKEGDDCHRSIRIVNNSDSTVIYSTILYNGINPSQCLLTEDAVISPKEYYIEYSIVCLEDRLESSDYTFFIVDPQHFNDGGFYSCDSIEFKNKVLKHYVLTLDDLKNSDFVVTYQ
;
A
#
# COMPACT_ATOMS: atom_id res chain seq x y z
N MET A 1 44.34 -36.98 -1.43
CA MET A 1 43.26 -36.27 -2.15
C MET A 1 42.12 -35.98 -1.19
N LYS A 2 42.20 -34.91 -0.39
CA LYS A 2 41.19 -34.56 0.64
C LYS A 2 40.76 -33.08 0.57
N VAL A 3 41.07 -32.40 -0.54
CA VAL A 3 40.88 -30.94 -0.68
C VAL A 3 39.60 -30.60 -1.49
N SER A 4 38.96 -31.58 -2.15
CA SER A 4 37.84 -31.31 -3.08
C SER A 4 36.46 -31.10 -2.44
N LEU A 5 36.22 -31.51 -1.18
CA LEU A 5 34.87 -31.43 -0.58
C LEU A 5 34.57 -30.09 0.10
N ILE A 6 35.60 -29.35 0.54
CA ILE A 6 35.42 -28.06 1.24
C ILE A 6 35.01 -26.95 0.27
N PHE A 7 35.49 -26.99 -0.98
CA PHE A 7 35.16 -25.99 -1.99
C PHE A 7 33.69 -26.03 -2.46
N ILE A 8 33.05 -27.21 -2.41
CA ILE A 8 31.65 -27.36 -2.85
C ILE A 8 30.67 -26.82 -1.78
N LEU A 9 31.02 -26.89 -0.49
CA LEU A 9 30.19 -26.37 0.59
C LEU A 9 30.20 -24.82 0.67
N LEU A 10 31.30 -24.18 0.24
CA LEU A 10 31.43 -22.71 0.24
C LEU A 10 30.63 -22.03 -0.88
N LEU A 11 30.36 -22.72 -1.99
CA LEU A 11 29.58 -22.18 -3.12
C LEU A 11 28.07 -22.09 -2.86
N PHE A 12 27.54 -22.82 -1.87
CA PHE A 12 26.12 -22.77 -1.52
C PHE A 12 25.71 -21.54 -0.70
N PHE A 13 26.66 -20.87 -0.03
CA PHE A 13 26.35 -19.69 0.81
C PHE A 13 26.25 -18.38 0.04
N PHE A 14 26.71 -18.30 -1.22
CA PHE A 14 26.59 -17.08 -2.04
C PHE A 14 25.28 -16.98 -2.84
N SER A 15 24.43 -18.00 -2.82
CA SER A 15 23.11 -17.95 -3.45
C SER A 15 22.05 -17.28 -2.57
N ALA A 16 22.37 -16.96 -1.31
CA ALA A 16 21.47 -16.35 -0.36
C ALA A 16 21.73 -14.85 -0.27
N SER A 17 21.03 -14.06 -1.10
CA SER A 17 20.57 -12.68 -0.87
C SER A 17 20.62 -11.79 -2.12
N GLN A 18 19.87 -12.16 -3.16
CA GLN A 18 19.25 -11.10 -3.97
C GLN A 18 18.02 -10.58 -3.22
N CYS A 19 18.24 -9.92 -2.09
CA CYS A 19 17.30 -8.91 -1.63
C CYS A 19 17.34 -7.84 -2.73
N LYS A 20 16.37 -7.85 -3.64
CA LYS A 20 16.22 -6.82 -4.65
C LYS A 20 15.95 -5.53 -3.88
N LYS A 21 16.99 -4.76 -3.61
CA LYS A 21 16.85 -3.38 -3.16
C LYS A 21 15.95 -2.71 -4.19
N GLU A 22 14.85 -2.10 -3.73
CA GLU A 22 14.05 -1.22 -4.58
C GLU A 22 15.03 -0.23 -5.21
N GLY A 23 15.03 -0.17 -6.54
CA GLY A 23 15.87 0.78 -7.27
C GLY A 23 15.24 2.17 -7.16
N ASP A 24 16.02 3.21 -7.49
CA ASP A 24 15.58 4.60 -7.42
C ASP A 24 14.28 4.86 -8.23
N ASP A 25 13.99 4.00 -9.22
CA ASP A 25 12.83 4.11 -10.12
C ASP A 25 11.81 2.96 -9.99
N CYS A 26 11.86 2.15 -8.93
CA CYS A 26 10.89 1.06 -8.77
C CYS A 26 10.53 0.80 -7.31
N HIS A 27 9.51 1.51 -6.84
CA HIS A 27 8.91 1.32 -5.53
C HIS A 27 7.82 0.25 -5.58
N ARG A 28 7.76 -0.61 -4.56
CA ARG A 28 6.76 -1.69 -4.45
C ARG A 28 5.78 -1.47 -3.32
N SER A 29 5.89 -0.37 -2.58
CA SER A 29 4.98 -0.13 -1.48
C SER A 29 4.68 1.34 -1.23
N ILE A 30 3.49 1.59 -0.69
CA ILE A 30 3.07 2.87 -0.15
C ILE A 30 2.79 2.67 1.33
N ARG A 31 3.38 3.51 2.19
CA ARG A 31 3.13 3.48 3.64
C ARG A 31 2.11 4.56 4.01
N ILE A 32 1.00 4.15 4.60
CA ILE A 32 -0.03 5.06 5.12
C ILE A 32 0.12 5.12 6.63
N VAL A 33 0.46 6.29 7.17
CA VAL A 33 0.70 6.51 8.60
C VAL A 33 -0.46 7.28 9.20
N ASN A 34 -1.02 6.76 10.29
CA ASN A 34 -1.99 7.48 11.09
C ASN A 34 -1.28 8.27 12.19
N ASN A 35 -0.98 9.55 11.96
CA ASN A 35 -0.39 10.44 12.95
C ASN A 35 -1.45 11.19 13.78
N SER A 36 -2.73 10.85 13.67
CA SER A 36 -3.79 11.37 14.55
C SER A 36 -3.78 10.67 15.92
N ASP A 37 -4.70 11.08 16.80
CA ASP A 37 -4.91 10.46 18.12
C ASP A 37 -6.11 9.50 18.13
N SER A 38 -6.68 9.19 16.97
CA SER A 38 -7.86 8.33 16.82
C SER A 38 -7.60 7.18 15.85
N THR A 39 -8.19 6.03 16.12
CA THR A 39 -8.22 4.91 15.16
C THR A 39 -9.00 5.32 13.92
N VAL A 40 -8.53 4.91 12.74
CA VAL A 40 -9.21 5.16 11.47
C VAL A 40 -9.34 3.89 10.64
N ILE A 41 -10.28 3.90 9.69
CA ILE A 41 -10.40 2.86 8.66
C ILE A 41 -9.86 3.41 7.34
N TYR A 42 -9.05 2.63 6.64
CA TYR A 42 -8.57 2.97 5.30
C TYR A 42 -9.29 2.13 4.24
N SER A 43 -9.50 2.69 3.04
CA SER A 43 -9.97 1.91 1.91
C SER A 43 -8.81 1.23 1.19
N THR A 44 -9.01 0.01 0.69
CA THR A 44 -8.13 -0.59 -0.32
C THR A 44 -8.78 -0.52 -1.69
N ILE A 45 -8.02 -0.15 -2.74
CA ILE A 45 -8.54 -0.20 -4.11
C ILE A 45 -8.19 -1.55 -4.72
N LEU A 46 -9.22 -2.28 -5.14
CA LEU A 46 -9.07 -3.44 -5.99
C LEU A 46 -9.08 -3.01 -7.45
N TYR A 47 -7.90 -3.05 -8.06
CA TYR A 47 -7.76 -2.96 -9.51
C TYR A 47 -8.03 -4.36 -10.09
N ASN A 48 -9.28 -4.64 -10.47
CA ASN A 48 -9.57 -5.78 -11.33
C ASN A 48 -9.71 -5.28 -12.78
N GLY A 49 -9.15 -6.01 -13.74
CA GLY A 49 -9.11 -5.59 -15.15
C GLY A 49 -10.48 -5.57 -15.87
N ILE A 50 -11.58 -5.75 -15.13
CA ILE A 50 -12.94 -5.88 -15.69
C ILE A 50 -13.85 -4.74 -15.22
N ASN A 51 -13.65 -4.21 -14.00
CA ASN A 51 -14.38 -3.08 -13.46
C ASN A 51 -13.39 -2.06 -12.88
N PRO A 52 -13.46 -0.77 -13.29
CA PRO A 52 -12.67 0.25 -12.65
C PRO A 52 -12.98 0.32 -11.15
N SER A 53 -11.91 0.33 -10.35
CA SER A 53 -11.82 0.76 -8.96
C SER A 53 -13.04 0.41 -8.09
N GLN A 54 -13.11 -0.86 -7.68
CA GLN A 54 -13.87 -1.20 -6.48
C GLN A 54 -13.03 -0.83 -5.27
N CYS A 55 -13.61 -0.05 -4.36
CA CYS A 55 -12.99 0.24 -3.10
C CYS A 55 -13.54 -0.73 -2.05
N LEU A 56 -12.65 -1.38 -1.33
CA LEU A 56 -12.96 -2.27 -0.22
C LEU A 56 -12.75 -1.50 1.09
N LEU A 57 -13.81 -1.47 1.90
CA LEU A 57 -13.77 -1.02 3.28
C LEU A 57 -14.24 -2.20 4.13
N THR A 58 -13.42 -2.60 5.10
CA THR A 58 -13.73 -3.70 6.02
C THR A 58 -13.36 -3.29 7.44
N GLU A 59 -13.96 -3.99 8.41
CA GLU A 59 -13.59 -3.88 9.84
C GLU A 59 -12.11 -4.16 10.12
N ASP A 60 -11.45 -4.94 9.26
CA ASP A 60 -10.02 -5.27 9.41
C ASP A 60 -9.08 -4.19 8.84
N ALA A 61 -9.60 -3.25 8.04
CA ALA A 61 -8.82 -2.21 7.40
C ALA A 61 -8.56 -1.03 8.37
N VAL A 62 -8.00 -1.33 9.54
CA VAL A 62 -7.83 -0.38 10.64
C VAL A 62 -6.37 0.06 10.78
N ILE A 63 -6.18 1.37 11.03
CA ILE A 63 -4.89 1.93 11.45
C ILE A 63 -5.07 2.61 12.80
N SER A 64 -4.49 2.03 13.85
CA SER A 64 -4.48 2.59 15.19
C SER A 64 -3.70 3.92 15.26
N PRO A 65 -3.88 4.74 16.30
CA PRO A 65 -3.10 5.95 16.50
C PRO A 65 -1.59 5.66 16.48
N LYS A 66 -0.84 6.47 15.72
CA LYS A 66 0.62 6.39 15.53
C LYS A 66 1.11 5.09 14.88
N GLU A 67 0.22 4.26 14.36
CA GLU A 67 0.55 3.07 13.57
C GLU A 67 0.52 3.36 12.07
N TYR A 68 0.89 2.36 11.28
CA TYR A 68 0.89 2.46 9.82
C TYR A 68 0.39 1.18 9.15
N TYR A 69 -0.06 1.35 7.92
CA TYR A 69 -0.35 0.28 6.97
C TYR A 69 0.63 0.35 5.78
N ILE A 70 0.96 -0.79 5.20
CA ILE A 70 1.77 -0.87 3.97
C ILE A 70 0.93 -1.57 2.89
N GLU A 71 0.65 -0.84 1.81
CA GLU A 71 0.11 -1.42 0.59
C GLU A 71 1.28 -1.92 -0.27
N TYR A 72 1.22 -3.18 -0.70
CA TYR A 72 2.22 -3.76 -1.59
C TYR A 72 1.70 -3.85 -3.03
N SER A 73 2.57 -3.53 -3.99
CA SER A 73 2.32 -3.66 -5.42
C SER A 73 3.22 -4.72 -6.05
N ILE A 74 2.62 -5.59 -6.87
CA ILE A 74 3.33 -6.64 -7.63
C ILE A 74 4.08 -6.06 -8.83
N VAL A 75 3.77 -4.82 -9.24
CA VAL A 75 4.44 -4.04 -10.29
C VAL A 75 5.10 -2.79 -9.69
N CYS A 76 6.03 -2.14 -10.40
CA CYS A 76 6.59 -0.87 -9.93
C CYS A 76 5.46 0.17 -9.87
N LEU A 77 5.41 0.95 -8.79
CA LEU A 77 4.38 1.97 -8.62
C LEU A 77 4.49 3.07 -9.68
N GLU A 78 5.72 3.37 -10.12
CA GLU A 78 6.02 4.27 -11.24
C GLU A 78 5.30 3.83 -12.51
N ASP A 79 5.42 2.55 -12.87
CA ASP A 79 4.77 1.99 -14.06
C ASP A 79 3.24 1.98 -13.89
N ARG A 80 2.74 1.65 -12.69
CA ARG A 80 1.30 1.61 -12.39
C ARG A 80 0.65 2.99 -12.47
N LEU A 81 1.35 4.01 -12.00
CA LEU A 81 0.83 5.36 -11.79
C LEU A 81 1.26 6.34 -12.87
N GLU A 82 1.93 5.89 -13.94
CA GLU A 82 2.34 6.75 -15.07
C GLU A 82 1.14 7.49 -15.70
N SER A 83 -0.03 6.86 -15.71
CA SER A 83 -1.26 7.40 -16.32
C SER A 83 -2.46 7.37 -15.38
N SER A 84 -2.24 7.16 -14.07
CA SER A 84 -3.32 7.13 -13.09
C SER A 84 -2.88 7.62 -11.73
N ASP A 85 -3.81 8.22 -10.99
CA ASP A 85 -3.55 8.68 -9.62
C ASP A 85 -3.76 7.55 -8.62
N TYR A 86 -2.95 7.55 -7.56
CA TYR A 86 -3.20 6.72 -6.39
C TYR A 86 -4.28 7.37 -5.53
N THR A 87 -5.39 6.66 -5.34
CA THR A 87 -6.55 7.17 -4.60
C THR A 87 -6.83 6.29 -3.39
N PHE A 88 -7.18 6.88 -2.25
CA PHE A 88 -7.73 6.15 -1.11
C PHE A 88 -8.50 7.08 -0.16
N PHE A 89 -9.29 6.46 0.72
CA PHE A 89 -10.11 7.13 1.71
C PHE A 89 -9.67 6.75 3.12
N ILE A 90 -9.75 7.71 4.03
CA ILE A 90 -9.73 7.52 5.48
C ILE A 90 -11.12 7.82 6.01
N VAL A 91 -11.67 6.90 6.79
CA VAL A 91 -13.08 6.89 7.23
C VAL A 91 -13.15 6.79 8.76
N ASP A 92 -14.16 7.43 9.33
CA ASP A 92 -14.47 7.36 10.76
C ASP A 92 -14.98 5.95 11.14
N PRO A 93 -14.31 5.22 12.05
CA PRO A 93 -14.71 3.87 12.43
C PRO A 93 -16.08 3.80 13.14
N GLN A 94 -16.61 4.92 13.66
CA GLN A 94 -17.93 4.94 14.30
C GLN A 94 -19.07 5.12 13.30
N HIS A 95 -18.76 5.53 12.07
CA HIS A 95 -19.72 5.94 11.06
C HIS A 95 -19.36 5.38 9.68
N PHE A 96 -18.87 4.15 9.63
CA PHE A 96 -18.68 3.40 8.40
C PHE A 96 -19.71 2.27 8.32
N ASN A 97 -20.07 1.93 7.09
CA ASN A 97 -20.93 0.81 6.79
C ASN A 97 -20.02 -0.37 6.39
N ASP A 98 -20.07 -1.48 7.12
CA ASP A 98 -19.37 -2.70 6.75
C ASP A 98 -20.12 -3.39 5.61
N GLY A 99 -19.86 -2.94 4.38
CA GLY A 99 -20.57 -3.35 3.17
C GLY A 99 -19.69 -4.08 2.16
N GLY A 100 -18.42 -4.37 2.52
CA GLY A 100 -17.46 -5.01 1.64
C GLY A 100 -17.07 -4.13 0.45
N PHE A 101 -17.49 -4.52 -0.76
CA PHE A 101 -17.11 -3.85 -2.00
C PHE A 101 -18.07 -2.71 -2.37
N TYR A 102 -17.50 -1.51 -2.48
CA TYR A 102 -18.17 -0.31 -2.94
C TYR A 102 -17.68 0.05 -4.34
N SER A 103 -18.53 0.70 -5.14
CA SER A 103 -17.97 1.63 -6.12
C SER A 103 -17.26 2.74 -5.33
N CYS A 104 -16.04 3.11 -5.70
CA CYS A 104 -15.31 4.15 -4.96
C CYS A 104 -16.12 5.44 -4.84
N ASP A 105 -16.87 5.82 -5.88
CA ASP A 105 -17.77 6.97 -5.88
C ASP A 105 -18.87 6.90 -4.81
N SER A 106 -19.26 5.70 -4.35
CA SER A 106 -20.31 5.51 -3.34
C SER A 106 -19.81 5.59 -1.89
N ILE A 107 -18.49 5.59 -1.67
CA ILE A 107 -17.92 5.58 -0.32
C ILE A 107 -18.33 6.83 0.45
N GLU A 108 -18.21 8.01 -0.16
CA GLU A 108 -18.54 9.29 0.48
C GLU A 108 -20.03 9.41 0.84
N PHE A 109 -20.92 8.72 0.12
CA PHE A 109 -22.35 8.75 0.38
C PHE A 109 -22.78 7.82 1.53
N LYS A 110 -22.04 6.74 1.75
CA LYS A 110 -22.43 5.68 2.70
C LYS A 110 -21.62 5.70 3.99
N ASN A 111 -20.54 6.48 4.04
CA ASN A 111 -19.60 6.50 5.15
C ASN A 111 -19.21 7.94 5.47
N LYS A 112 -18.86 8.20 6.73
CA LYS A 112 -18.25 9.48 7.11
C LYS A 112 -16.77 9.48 6.74
N VAL A 113 -16.45 10.00 5.57
CA VAL A 113 -15.08 10.18 5.10
C VAL A 113 -14.42 11.32 5.88
N LEU A 114 -13.30 11.01 6.52
CA LEU A 114 -12.44 11.98 7.20
C LEU A 114 -11.49 12.64 6.22
N LYS A 115 -10.97 11.86 5.26
CA LYS A 115 -10.06 12.34 4.22
C LYS A 115 -10.17 11.49 2.95
N HIS A 116 -10.12 12.15 1.80
CA HIS A 116 -9.97 11.53 0.49
C HIS A 116 -8.64 12.03 -0.08
N TYR A 117 -7.75 11.09 -0.39
CA TYR A 117 -6.46 11.34 -1.02
C TYR A 117 -6.53 10.97 -2.50
N VAL A 118 -6.08 11.88 -3.35
CA VAL A 118 -5.81 11.65 -4.77
C VAL A 118 -4.39 12.15 -5.00
N LEU A 119 -3.46 11.23 -5.19
CA LEU A 119 -2.02 11.50 -5.21
C LEU A 119 -1.43 11.10 -6.55
N THR A 120 -0.72 12.01 -7.19
CA THR A 120 0.06 11.72 -8.39
C THR A 120 1.32 10.93 -8.02
N LEU A 121 1.99 10.37 -9.02
CA LEU A 121 3.31 9.77 -8.82
C LEU A 121 4.33 10.77 -8.23
N ASP A 122 4.29 12.03 -8.66
CA ASP A 122 5.20 13.06 -8.16
C ASP A 122 4.92 13.40 -6.69
N ASP A 123 3.66 13.43 -6.27
CA ASP A 123 3.30 13.62 -4.86
C ASP A 123 3.90 12.51 -3.98
N LEU A 124 3.79 11.26 -4.44
CA LEU A 124 4.35 10.11 -3.74
C LEU A 124 5.88 10.15 -3.72
N LYS A 125 6.54 10.51 -4.82
CA LYS A 125 8.00 10.67 -4.85
C LYS A 125 8.47 11.76 -3.89
N ASN A 126 7.76 12.88 -3.83
CA ASN A 126 8.08 13.99 -2.93
C ASN A 126 7.91 13.63 -1.44
N SER A 127 7.18 12.55 -1.13
CA SER A 127 6.95 12.08 0.23
C SER A 127 7.62 10.74 0.54
N ASP A 128 8.55 10.29 -0.31
CA ASP A 128 9.21 8.97 -0.21
C ASP A 128 8.21 7.81 -0.08
N PHE A 129 7.09 7.90 -0.80
CA PHE A 129 5.97 6.95 -0.79
C PHE A 129 5.35 6.76 0.61
N VAL A 130 5.49 7.76 1.49
CA VAL A 130 4.85 7.83 2.80
C VAL A 130 3.71 8.85 2.75
N VAL A 131 2.49 8.41 3.05
CA VAL A 131 1.32 9.29 3.20
C VAL A 131 0.97 9.39 4.67
N THR A 132 0.92 10.61 5.20
CA THR A 132 0.60 10.85 6.61
C THR A 132 -0.79 11.45 6.75
N TYR A 133 -1.67 10.78 7.50
CA TYR A 133 -2.92 11.32 8.01
C TYR A 133 -2.70 11.98 9.37
N GLN A 134 -3.31 13.14 9.61
CA GLN A 134 -3.18 13.94 10.83
C GLN A 134 -4.56 14.28 11.40
#